data_AF-A0A7L2VH66-F1
#
_entry.id   AF-A0A7L2VH66-F1
#
_cell.length_a   1.000
_cell.length_b   1.000
_cell.length_c   1.000
_cell.angle_alpha   90.00
_cell.angle_beta   90.00
_cell.angle_gamma   90.00
#
_symmetry.space_group_name_H-M   'P 1'
#
loop_
_entity.id
_entity.type
_entity.pdbx_description
1 polymer ?
#
loop_
_entity_poly.entity_id
_entity_poly.type
_entity_poly.pdbx_seq_one_letter_code
_entity_poly.pdbx_strand_id
1 'polypeptide(L)'
;THIDLKNEQLDPIGIWVGVKQGDPMSPILFNLSVYSLLCKLEEEGCGFQHCLKYITTMAFSDYLVLLSRSWQGMQKNVDILEVFCDLTALKTQGEK
;
A
#
# COMPACT_ATOMS: atom_id res chain seq x y z
N THR A 1 9.85 4.29 21.42
CA THR A 1 8.97 3.67 22.44
C THR A 1 9.77 3.49 23.71
N HIS A 2 9.29 3.99 24.85
CA HIS A 2 9.95 3.79 26.15
C HIS A 2 9.29 2.60 26.88
N ILE A 3 10.12 1.75 27.47
CA ILE A 3 9.67 0.64 28.31
C ILE A 3 10.14 0.98 29.73
N ASP A 4 9.21 1.23 30.64
CA ASP A 4 9.53 1.44 32.06
C ASP A 4 9.54 0.08 32.78
N LEU A 5 10.74 -0.37 33.15
CA LEU A 5 10.94 -1.49 34.05
C LEU A 5 11.44 -0.93 35.38
N LYS A 6 10.60 -1.02 36.42
CA LYS A 6 10.93 -0.81 37.85
C LYS A 6 12.21 0.04 38.10
N ASN A 7 12.10 1.35 37.85
CA ASN A 7 13.09 2.40 38.16
C ASN A 7 14.36 2.49 37.28
N GLU A 8 14.46 1.76 36.18
CA GLU A 8 15.51 1.99 35.17
C GLU A 8 14.90 2.41 33.84
N GLN A 9 15.19 3.64 33.42
CA GLN A 9 14.79 4.15 32.12
C GLN A 9 15.75 3.59 31.06
N LEU A 10 15.25 2.67 30.23
CA LEU A 10 16.03 2.12 29.12
C LEU A 10 16.08 3.07 27.93
N ASP A 11 17.13 2.92 27.11
CA ASP A 11 17.26 3.64 25.86
C ASP A 11 16.03 3.45 24.97
N PRO A 12 15.56 4.52 24.30
CA PRO A 12 14.38 4.44 23.46
C PRO A 12 14.59 3.47 22.28
N ILE A 13 13.64 2.57 22.09
CA ILE A 13 13.57 1.75 20.87
C ILE A 13 13.08 2.66 19.74
N GLY A 14 13.97 2.92 18.78
CA GLY A 14 13.68 3.69 17.57
C GLY A 14 12.92 2.85 16.53
N ILE A 15 11.93 3.48 15.89
CA ILE A 15 11.22 2.91 14.74
C ILE A 15 11.75 3.62 13.49
N TRP A 16 12.49 2.90 12.65
CA TRP A 16 13.16 3.46 11.47
C TRP A 16 12.38 3.23 10.17
N VAL A 17 11.48 2.25 10.16
CA VAL A 17 10.64 1.89 9.01
C VAL A 17 9.21 1.69 9.48
N GLY A 18 8.27 2.28 8.74
CA GLY A 18 6.85 2.24 9.04
C GLY A 18 6.36 3.47 9.82
N VAL A 19 5.07 3.46 10.12
CA VAL A 19 4.36 4.52 10.82
C VAL A 19 3.81 4.01 12.16
N LYS A 20 3.60 4.91 13.12
CA LYS A 20 3.16 4.54 14.47
C LYS A 20 1.68 4.11 14.47
N GLN A 21 1.36 2.90 14.92
CA GLN A 21 -0.03 2.48 15.04
C GLN A 21 -0.77 3.28 16.12
N GLY A 22 -2.03 3.64 15.85
CA GLY A 22 -2.84 4.49 16.73
C GLY A 22 -2.50 5.98 16.68
N ASP A 23 -1.51 6.39 15.88
CA ASP A 23 -1.25 7.80 15.62
C ASP A 23 -2.25 8.34 14.58
N PRO A 24 -2.93 9.46 14.85
CA PRO A 24 -3.89 10.06 13.90
C PRO A 24 -3.31 10.37 12.51
N MET A 25 -2.00 10.58 12.39
CA MET A 25 -1.36 10.91 11.13
C MET A 25 -0.94 9.71 10.29
N SER A 26 -0.75 8.55 10.92
CA SER A 26 -0.31 7.32 10.24
C SER A 26 -1.17 6.92 9.04
N PRO A 27 -2.52 7.01 9.07
CA PRO A 27 -3.33 6.67 7.90
C PRO A 27 -3.03 7.51 6.66
N ILE A 28 -2.82 8.82 6.84
CA ILE A 28 -2.53 9.74 5.73
C ILE A 28 -1.13 9.46 5.18
N LEU A 29 -0.14 9.28 6.06
CA LEU A 29 1.22 8.94 5.65
C LEU A 29 1.29 7.62 4.88
N PHE A 30 0.53 6.62 5.32
CA PHE A 30 0.42 5.36 4.59
C PHE A 30 -0.23 5.56 3.21
N ASN A 31 -1.36 6.26 3.13
CA ASN A 31 -2.03 6.53 1.85
C ASN A 31 -1.13 7.30 0.87
N LEU A 32 -0.33 8.26 1.35
CA LEU A 32 0.64 8.96 0.52
C LEU A 32 1.72 8.03 -0.04
N SER A 33 2.17 7.04 0.75
CA SER A 33 3.18 6.08 0.30
C SER A 33 2.70 5.19 -0.84
N VAL A 34 1.40 4.87 -0.90
CA VAL A 34 0.79 4.05 -1.96
C VAL A 34 0.22 4.87 -3.12
N TYR A 35 0.15 6.20 -3.00
CA TYR A 35 -0.47 7.06 -4.01
C TYR A 35 0.20 6.94 -5.39
N SER A 36 1.53 6.86 -5.43
CA SER A 36 2.29 6.70 -6.68
C SER A 36 1.96 5.40 -7.42
N LEU A 37 1.68 4.31 -6.69
CA LEU A 37 1.18 3.07 -7.26
C LEU A 37 -0.21 3.26 -7.89
N LEU A 38 -1.11 3.98 -7.22
CA LEU A 38 -2.46 4.25 -7.75
C LEU A 38 -2.41 5.05 -9.05
N CYS A 39 -1.60 6.11 -9.09
CA CYS A 39 -1.39 6.88 -10.33
C CYS A 39 -0.85 6.00 -11.46
N LYS A 40 0.16 5.17 -11.16
CA LYS A 40 0.75 4.28 -12.16
C LYS A 40 -0.26 3.27 -12.71
N LEU A 41 -1.11 2.72 -11.85
CA LEU A 41 -2.17 1.78 -12.24
C LEU A 41 -3.30 2.48 -13.01
N GLU A 42 -3.63 3.74 -12.72
CA GLU A 42 -4.58 4.53 -13.51
C GLU A 42 -4.05 4.88 -14.91
N GLU A 43 -2.77 5.23 -15.02
CA GLU A 43 -2.14 5.63 -16.29
C GLU A 43 -1.82 4.45 -17.21
N GLU A 44 -1.30 3.36 -16.66
CA GLU A 44 -0.74 2.25 -17.44
C GLU A 44 -1.46 0.92 -17.25
N GLY A 45 -2.29 0.80 -16.21
CA GLY A 45 -3.00 -0.44 -15.90
C GLY A 45 -4.10 -0.79 -16.90
N CYS A 46 -4.56 -2.03 -16.82
CA CYS A 46 -5.69 -2.56 -17.56
C CYS A 46 -6.88 -2.74 -16.61
N GLY A 47 -7.76 -1.74 -16.57
CA GLY A 47 -8.95 -1.68 -15.74
C GLY A 47 -10.23 -2.20 -16.39
N PHE A 48 -11.32 -2.04 -15.66
CA PHE A 48 -12.69 -2.32 -16.05
C PHE A 48 -13.45 -1.02 -16.33
N GLN A 49 -14.25 -1.00 -17.39
CA GLN A 49 -15.09 0.17 -17.70
C GLN A 49 -16.47 -0.02 -17.08
N HIS A 50 -16.83 0.88 -16.18
CA HIS A 50 -18.17 0.96 -15.60
C HIS A 50 -18.78 2.33 -15.91
N CYS A 51 -19.86 2.33 -16.69
CA CYS A 51 -20.46 3.55 -17.23
C CYS A 51 -19.43 4.40 -18.02
N LEU A 52 -19.17 5.63 -17.57
CA LEU A 52 -18.21 6.57 -18.16
C LEU A 52 -16.86 6.57 -17.43
N LYS A 53 -16.63 5.65 -16.48
CA LYS A 53 -15.40 5.58 -15.69
C LYS A 53 -14.60 4.34 -16.04
N TYR A 54 -13.29 4.52 -16.17
CA TYR A 54 -12.31 3.45 -16.24
C TYR A 54 -11.71 3.25 -14.86
N ILE A 55 -11.82 2.04 -14.32
CA ILE A 55 -11.42 1.74 -12.94
C ILE A 55 -10.40 0.61 -13.00
N THR A 56 -9.17 0.90 -12.60
CA THR A 56 -8.06 -0.06 -12.54
C THR A 56 -7.87 -0.61 -11.13
N THR A 57 -8.12 0.23 -10.13
CA THR A 57 -7.89 -0.10 -8.72
C THR A 57 -8.92 0.51 -7.79
N MET A 58 -9.13 -0.13 -6.64
CA MET A 58 -9.78 0.47 -5.47
C MET A 58 -8.84 0.33 -4.28
N ALA A 59 -8.67 1.41 -3.51
CA ALA A 59 -7.81 1.42 -2.34
C ALA A 59 -8.58 1.94 -1.13
N PHE A 60 -8.48 1.24 -0.01
CA PHE A 60 -9.04 1.64 1.26
C PHE A 60 -8.09 1.24 2.40
N SER A 61 -7.46 2.23 3.04
CA SER A 61 -6.39 1.96 4.01
C SER A 61 -5.32 1.08 3.34
N ASP A 62 -4.98 -0.04 3.96
CA ASP A 62 -4.05 -1.08 3.56
C ASP A 62 -4.64 -2.09 2.56
N TYR A 63 -5.94 -2.03 2.27
CA TYR A 63 -6.58 -2.91 1.29
C TYR A 63 -6.49 -2.32 -0.12
N LEU A 64 -5.91 -3.10 -1.03
CA LEU A 64 -5.86 -2.81 -2.45
C LEU A 64 -6.62 -3.88 -3.23
N VAL A 65 -7.49 -3.46 -4.15
CA VAL A 65 -8.21 -4.34 -5.07
C VAL A 65 -7.85 -3.95 -6.49
N LEU A 66 -7.29 -4.90 -7.25
CA LEU A 66 -7.03 -4.75 -8.67
C LEU A 66 -8.24 -5.23 -9.48
N LEU A 67 -8.59 -4.51 -10.53
CA LEU A 67 -9.68 -4.87 -11.45
C LEU A 67 -9.13 -4.98 -12.86
N SER A 68 -9.57 -5.98 -13.62
CA SER A 68 -9.25 -6.09 -15.04
C SER A 68 -10.35 -6.81 -15.83
N ARG A 69 -10.40 -6.55 -17.14
CA ARG A 69 -11.35 -7.19 -18.07
C ARG A 69 -10.83 -8.51 -18.65
N SER A 70 -9.54 -8.81 -18.45
CA SER A 70 -8.92 -10.02 -18.98
C SER A 70 -7.82 -10.50 -18.03
N TRP A 71 -7.48 -11.79 -18.14
CA TRP A 71 -6.37 -12.38 -17.42
C TRP A 71 -5.03 -11.73 -17.78
N GLN A 72 -4.82 -11.43 -19.06
CA GLN A 72 -3.62 -10.74 -19.53
C GLN A 72 -3.49 -9.33 -18.94
N GLY A 73 -4.62 -8.60 -18.86
CA GLY A 73 -4.66 -7.29 -18.23
C GLY A 73 -4.44 -7.35 -16.72
N MET A 74 -4.97 -8.38 -16.06
CA MET A 74 -4.71 -8.62 -14.64
C MET A 74 -3.22 -8.88 -14.39
N GLN A 75 -2.59 -9.73 -15.21
CA GLN A 75 -1.16 -10.00 -15.10
C GLN A 75 -0.35 -8.71 -15.22
N LYS A 76 -0.66 -7.85 -16.20
CA LYS A 76 -0.01 -6.53 -16.33
C LYS A 76 -0.16 -5.68 -15.06
N ASN A 77 -1.34 -5.66 -14.44
CA ASN A 77 -1.56 -4.91 -13.20
C ASN A 77 -0.76 -5.49 -12.02
N VAL A 78 -0.65 -6.81 -11.95
CA VAL A 78 0.18 -7.51 -10.96
C VAL A 78 1.66 -7.18 -11.18
N ASP A 79 2.14 -7.19 -12.43
CA ASP A 79 3.53 -6.84 -12.76
C ASP A 79 3.86 -5.40 -12.31
N ILE A 80 2.95 -4.44 -12.51
CA ILE A 80 3.10 -3.05 -12.03
C ILE A 80 3.19 -3.02 -10.50
N LEU A 81 2.34 -3.78 -9.81
CA LEU A 81 2.33 -3.87 -8.35
C LEU A 81 3.63 -4.50 -7.82
N GLU A 82 4.13 -5.57 -8.45
CA GLU A 82 5.37 -6.25 -8.07
C GLU A 82 6.58 -5.32 -8.23
N VAL A 83 6.71 -4.63 -9.37
CA VAL A 83 7.77 -3.64 -9.58
C VAL A 83 7.71 -2.53 -8.53
N PHE A 84 6.51 -2.06 -8.17
CA PHE A 84 6.36 -1.08 -7.10
C PHE A 84 6.78 -1.63 -5.74
N CYS A 85 6.43 -2.88 -5.42
CA CYS A 85 6.90 -3.55 -4.20
C CYS A 85 8.41 -3.73 -4.17
N ASP A 86 9.06 -3.99 -5.31
CA ASP A 86 10.52 -4.12 -5.41
C ASP A 86 11.24 -2.77 -5.24
N LEU A 87 10.63 -1.69 -5.74
CA LEU A 87 11.16 -0.33 -5.59
C LEU A 87 10.91 0.25 -4.19
N THR A 88 9.99 -0.35 -3.44
CA THR A 88 9.64 0.05 -2.08
C THR A 88 10.00 -1.05 -1.09
N ALA A 89 9.72 -0.84 0.19
CA ALA A 89 9.83 -1.89 1.20
C ALA A 89 8.46 -2.51 1.53
N LEU A 90 7.44 -2.21 0.72
CA LEU A 90 6.07 -2.68 0.94
C LEU A 90 5.93 -4.12 0.43
N LYS A 91 5.17 -4.92 1.16
CA LYS A 91 4.88 -6.32 0.83
C LYS A 91 3.39 -6.51 0.73
N THR A 92 2.96 -7.27 -0.27
CA THR A 92 1.57 -7.70 -0.41
C THR A 92 1.31 -8.93 0.44
N GLN A 93 0.09 -9.07 0.95
CA GLN A 93 -0.37 -10.28 1.62
C GLN A 93 -1.70 -10.70 0.97
N GLY A 94 -1.60 -11.54 -0.06
CA GLY A 94 -2.73 -11.94 -0.90
C GLY A 94 -3.23 -13.37 -0.67
N GLU A 95 -2.51 -14.20 0.09
CA GLU A 95 -2.99 -15.55 0.42
C GLU A 95 -4.00 -15.49 1.56
N LYS A 96 -5.28 -15.64 1.21
CA LYS A 96 -6.38 -16.05 2.09
C LYS A 96 -7.22 -17.11 1.40
#